data_AF-A0A3N5AWT3-F1
#
_entry.id   AF-A0A3N5AWT3-F1
#
_cell.length_a   1.000
_cell.length_b   1.000
_cell.length_c   1.000
_cell.angle_alpha   90.00
_cell.angle_beta   90.00
_cell.angle_gamma   90.00
#
_symmetry.space_group_name_H-M   'P 1'
#
loop_
_entity.id
_entity.type
_entity.pdbx_description
1 polymer ?
#
loop_
_entity_poly.entity_id
_entity_poly.type
_entity_poly.pdbx_seq_one_letter_code
_entity_poly.pdbx_strand_id
1 'polypeptide(L)'
;MTLQFEEIFRTKNPARDKFLSRLFGLFSEEVVRYWCRCPAAPYEDLGRPTLRVPGEARGHTLDFTLRHKETGKVYVAEMKCELEFENYRYLRLTGAWQLQHHRGVAFQKFLQLAREPVSIEVRMGGRELKVDGAVLIWGAVAPEGRSAVITEYGFADVLSVKEMVNDLRRWQPIGWREEVEQLRHWSRELFDSLM
;
A
#
# COMPACT_ATOMS: atom_id res chain seq x y z
N MET A 1 5.51 -7.20 -21.58
CA MET A 1 4.37 -7.95 -21.02
C MET A 1 4.05 -7.39 -19.65
N THR A 2 2.82 -6.93 -19.43
CA THR A 2 2.36 -6.37 -18.15
C THR A 2 2.10 -7.50 -17.17
N LEU A 3 2.63 -7.38 -15.96
CA LEU A 3 2.48 -8.36 -14.89
C LEU A 3 1.06 -8.33 -14.31
N GLN A 4 0.45 -9.51 -14.14
CA GLN A 4 -0.77 -9.68 -13.35
C GLN A 4 -0.45 -10.39 -12.03
N PHE A 5 -1.00 -9.87 -10.92
CA PHE A 5 -0.79 -10.48 -9.60
C PHE A 5 -1.47 -11.84 -9.50
N GLU A 6 -2.59 -12.06 -10.18
CA GLU A 6 -3.27 -13.35 -10.23
C GLU A 6 -2.37 -14.47 -10.77
N GLU A 7 -1.62 -14.20 -11.83
CA GLU A 7 -0.69 -15.17 -12.42
C GLU A 7 0.46 -15.53 -11.47
N ILE A 8 0.82 -14.60 -10.56
CA ILE A 8 1.93 -14.77 -9.64
C ILE A 8 1.48 -15.33 -8.30
N PHE A 9 0.31 -14.98 -7.79
CA PHE A 9 -0.12 -15.29 -6.43
C PHE A 9 -1.28 -16.26 -6.36
N ARG A 10 -1.85 -16.69 -7.49
CA ARG A 10 -2.96 -17.65 -7.53
C ARG A 10 -2.72 -18.73 -8.58
N THR A 11 -2.29 -19.89 -8.12
CA THR A 11 -1.98 -21.07 -8.94
C THR A 11 -2.79 -22.28 -8.48
N LYS A 12 -2.46 -23.46 -9.02
CA LYS A 12 -3.00 -24.75 -8.53
C LYS A 12 -2.25 -25.27 -7.30
N ASN A 13 -1.26 -24.53 -6.78
CA ASN A 13 -0.45 -24.91 -5.62
C ASN A 13 -0.62 -23.90 -4.48
N PRO A 14 -1.63 -24.08 -3.59
CA PRO A 14 -1.92 -23.14 -2.50
C PRO A 14 -0.76 -22.95 -1.52
N ALA A 15 0.07 -23.98 -1.29
CA ALA A 15 1.22 -23.87 -0.39
C ALA A 15 2.25 -22.86 -0.95
N ARG A 16 2.51 -22.92 -2.25
CA ARG A 16 3.40 -21.98 -2.96
C ARG A 16 2.80 -20.57 -2.99
N ASP A 17 1.50 -20.43 -3.23
CA ASP A 17 0.82 -19.14 -3.27
C ASP A 17 0.83 -18.43 -1.91
N LYS A 18 0.57 -19.18 -0.84
CA LYS A 18 0.67 -18.70 0.54
C LYS A 18 2.09 -18.30 0.91
N PHE A 19 3.08 -19.10 0.51
CA PHE A 19 4.49 -18.80 0.72
C PHE A 19 4.87 -17.47 0.05
N LEU A 20 4.56 -17.31 -1.24
CA LEU A 20 4.90 -16.08 -1.96
C LEU A 20 4.14 -14.87 -1.47
N SER A 21 2.87 -15.01 -1.11
CA SER A 21 2.08 -13.88 -0.57
C SER A 21 2.67 -13.37 0.75
N ARG A 22 3.10 -14.29 1.63
CA ARG A 22 3.79 -13.93 2.88
C ARG A 22 5.15 -13.30 2.64
N LEU A 23 5.95 -13.89 1.75
CA LEU A 23 7.26 -13.34 1.39
C LEU A 23 7.12 -11.94 0.79
N PHE A 24 6.17 -11.74 -0.12
CA PHE A 24 5.89 -10.44 -0.71
C PHE A 24 5.45 -9.42 0.34
N GLY A 25 4.63 -9.84 1.31
CA GLY A 25 4.22 -9.00 2.43
C GLY A 25 5.39 -8.38 3.20
N LEU A 26 6.54 -9.06 3.28
CA LEU A 26 7.73 -8.56 3.99
C LEU A 26 8.38 -7.33 3.34
N PHE A 27 8.24 -7.14 2.03
CA PHE A 27 8.90 -6.05 1.30
C PHE A 27 7.94 -5.23 0.43
N SER A 28 6.65 -5.53 0.47
CA SER A 28 5.65 -4.87 -0.38
C SER A 28 5.58 -3.34 -0.19
N GLU A 29 5.90 -2.83 1.01
CA GLU A 29 6.06 -1.40 1.25
C GLU A 29 7.29 -0.81 0.53
N GLU A 30 8.39 -1.57 0.37
CA GLU A 30 9.58 -1.10 -0.34
C GLU A 30 9.29 -0.88 -1.83
N VAL A 31 8.36 -1.64 -2.42
CA VAL A 31 7.85 -1.37 -3.76
C VAL A 31 7.30 0.06 -3.84
N VAL A 32 6.47 0.46 -2.85
CA VAL A 32 5.87 1.79 -2.79
C VAL A 32 6.96 2.85 -2.62
N ARG A 33 7.91 2.64 -1.70
CA ARG A 33 9.02 3.57 -1.43
C ARG A 33 9.90 3.77 -2.67
N TYR A 34 10.31 2.70 -3.34
CA TYR A 34 11.08 2.80 -4.59
C TYR A 34 10.28 3.49 -5.69
N TRP A 35 8.99 3.17 -5.82
CA TRP A 35 8.12 3.83 -6.80
C TRP A 35 8.05 5.34 -6.54
N CYS A 36 7.79 5.78 -5.30
CA CYS A 36 7.74 7.19 -4.92
C CYS A 36 9.05 7.96 -5.17
N ARG A 37 10.22 7.29 -5.07
CA ARG A 37 11.54 7.88 -5.38
C ARG A 37 11.77 8.10 -6.88
N CYS A 38 11.02 7.45 -7.75
CA CYS A 38 11.17 7.61 -9.19
C CYS A 38 10.73 9.02 -9.62
N PRO A 39 11.49 9.72 -10.50
CA PRO A 39 11.08 11.02 -11.03
C PRO A 39 9.73 10.99 -11.73
N ALA A 40 9.40 9.89 -12.40
CA ALA A 40 8.15 9.71 -13.14
C ALA A 40 6.92 9.41 -12.25
N ALA A 41 7.12 9.03 -10.98
CA ALA A 41 6.00 8.75 -10.09
C ALA A 41 5.30 10.05 -9.66
N PRO A 42 3.95 10.10 -9.67
CA PRO A 42 3.19 11.30 -9.33
C PRO A 42 3.26 11.67 -7.84
N TYR A 43 3.60 10.71 -6.98
CA TYR A 43 3.73 10.93 -5.54
C TYR A 43 5.18 10.78 -5.09
N GLU A 44 5.52 11.48 -4.01
CA GLU A 44 6.69 11.20 -3.17
C GLU A 44 6.23 10.77 -1.76
N ASP A 45 7.03 9.95 -1.10
CA ASP A 45 6.80 9.51 0.28
C ASP A 45 7.53 10.44 1.24
N LEU A 46 6.80 11.03 2.20
CA LEU A 46 7.33 11.91 3.24
C LEU A 46 7.61 11.16 4.55
N GLY A 47 7.17 9.90 4.68
CA GLY A 47 7.33 9.06 5.86
C GLY A 47 6.00 8.68 6.53
N ARG A 48 6.10 7.98 7.66
CA ARG A 48 4.94 7.41 8.35
C ARG A 48 4.16 8.46 9.17
N PRO A 49 2.85 8.64 8.94
CA PRO A 49 2.02 9.53 9.74
C PRO A 49 1.50 8.79 10.98
N THR A 50 1.17 9.55 12.02
CA THR A 50 0.45 9.09 13.20
C THR A 50 -0.87 9.84 13.32
N LEU A 51 -1.97 9.10 13.30
CA LEU A 51 -3.33 9.62 13.46
C LEU A 51 -3.73 9.68 14.93
N ARG A 52 -4.33 10.79 15.35
CA ARG A 52 -4.90 11.00 16.69
C ARG A 52 -6.26 11.68 16.58
N VAL A 53 -7.20 11.21 17.38
CA VAL A 53 -8.40 12.00 17.67
C VAL A 53 -8.00 13.07 18.70
N PRO A 54 -8.50 14.31 18.61
CA PRO A 54 -8.24 15.32 19.63
C PRO A 54 -8.49 14.80 21.05
N GLY A 55 -7.49 14.91 21.92
CA GLY A 55 -7.54 14.43 23.30
C GLY A 55 -6.95 13.03 23.53
N GLU A 56 -6.58 12.28 22.48
CA GLU A 56 -5.90 11.00 22.65
C GLU A 56 -4.42 11.14 23.03
N ALA A 57 -4.01 10.42 24.08
CA ALA A 57 -2.61 10.38 24.51
C ALA A 57 -1.70 9.62 23.53
N ARG A 58 -2.24 8.61 22.84
CA ARG A 58 -1.52 7.76 21.87
C ARG A 58 -2.26 7.75 20.54
N GLY A 59 -1.50 7.80 19.45
CA GLY A 59 -2.04 7.70 18.10
C GLY A 59 -1.77 6.36 17.44
N HIS A 60 -2.22 6.22 16.20
CA HIS A 60 -1.97 5.05 15.36
C HIS A 60 -1.11 5.43 14.17
N THR A 61 0.04 4.77 14.03
CA THR A 61 0.94 4.98 12.89
C THR A 61 0.44 4.20 11.70
N LEU A 62 0.39 4.86 10.54
CA LEU A 62 0.01 4.27 9.25
C LEU A 62 1.23 4.14 8.33
N ASP A 63 1.00 3.65 7.11
CA ASP A 63 2.09 3.24 6.23
C ASP A 63 2.86 4.38 5.59
N PHE A 64 2.17 5.39 5.04
CA PHE A 64 2.83 6.47 4.29
C PHE A 64 2.12 7.81 4.41
N THR A 65 2.88 8.86 4.13
CA THR A 65 2.39 10.21 3.89
C THR A 65 2.83 10.56 2.47
N LEU A 66 1.88 10.67 1.54
CA LEU A 66 2.16 10.90 0.14
C LEU A 66 1.91 12.34 -0.24
N ARG A 67 2.86 13.00 -0.91
CA ARG A 67 2.63 14.31 -1.54
C ARG A 67 2.56 14.15 -3.04
N HIS A 68 1.48 14.65 -3.65
CA HIS A 68 1.36 14.70 -5.11
C HIS A 68 2.27 15.82 -5.64
N LYS A 69 3.27 15.46 -6.44
CA LYS A 69 4.36 16.36 -6.85
C LYS A 69 3.86 17.58 -7.62
N GLU A 70 2.84 17.41 -8.45
CA GLU A 70 2.30 18.51 -9.28
C GLU A 70 1.40 19.49 -8.50
N THR A 71 0.56 18.99 -7.58
CA THR A 71 -0.46 19.80 -6.91
C THR A 71 -0.03 20.25 -5.52
N GLY A 72 1.03 19.65 -4.97
CA GLY A 72 1.50 19.88 -3.61
C GLY A 72 0.61 19.29 -2.51
N LYS A 73 -0.55 18.70 -2.87
CA LYS A 73 -1.49 18.10 -1.91
C LYS A 73 -0.86 16.92 -1.17
N VAL A 74 -1.14 16.82 0.11
CA VAL A 74 -0.57 15.84 1.04
C VAL A 74 -1.67 14.90 1.51
N TYR A 75 -1.42 13.60 1.44
CA TYR A 75 -2.39 12.56 1.79
C TYR A 75 -1.78 11.60 2.80
N VAL A 76 -2.61 11.15 3.73
CA VAL A 76 -2.30 9.96 4.52
C VAL A 76 -2.57 8.74 3.64
N ALA A 77 -1.67 7.76 3.62
CA ALA A 77 -1.88 6.54 2.88
C ALA A 77 -1.67 5.30 3.74
N GLU A 78 -2.57 4.34 3.55
CA GLU A 78 -2.54 3.04 4.21
C GLU A 78 -2.55 1.95 3.15
N MET A 79 -1.72 0.94 3.34
CA MET A 79 -1.57 -0.19 2.45
C MET A 79 -2.26 -1.43 3.00
N LYS A 80 -2.96 -2.13 2.10
CA LYS A 80 -3.58 -3.43 2.36
C LYS A 80 -3.26 -4.37 1.19
N CYS A 81 -2.32 -5.28 1.44
CA CYS A 81 -1.86 -6.26 0.46
C CYS A 81 -2.29 -7.67 0.90
N GLU A 82 -3.52 -8.04 0.55
CA GLU A 82 -4.19 -9.25 1.05
C GLU A 82 -4.26 -10.35 -0.03
N LEU A 83 -3.11 -10.68 -0.62
CA LEU A 83 -3.02 -11.42 -1.88
C LEU A 83 -3.64 -12.84 -1.85
N GLU A 84 -3.46 -13.58 -0.76
CA GLU A 84 -4.04 -14.94 -0.60
C GLU A 84 -5.22 -14.98 0.39
N PHE A 85 -5.52 -13.87 1.05
CA PHE A 85 -6.48 -13.82 2.16
C PHE A 85 -7.90 -14.24 1.73
N GLU A 86 -8.56 -15.00 2.61
CA GLU A 86 -9.88 -15.61 2.39
C GLU A 86 -10.05 -16.21 0.99
N ASN A 87 -9.16 -17.13 0.59
CA ASN A 87 -9.26 -17.79 -0.72
C ASN A 87 -9.18 -16.78 -1.89
N TYR A 88 -8.22 -15.85 -1.82
CA TYR A 88 -7.98 -14.82 -2.84
C TYR A 88 -9.12 -13.80 -3.00
N ARG A 89 -10.08 -13.76 -2.07
CA ARG A 89 -11.23 -12.83 -2.10
C ARG A 89 -10.81 -11.37 -2.13
N TYR A 90 -9.61 -11.07 -1.64
CA TYR A 90 -9.07 -9.71 -1.48
C TYR A 90 -7.86 -9.43 -2.39
N LEU A 91 -7.49 -10.38 -3.25
CA LEU A 91 -6.36 -10.26 -4.18
C LEU A 91 -6.50 -9.03 -5.09
N ARG A 92 -7.72 -8.81 -5.60
CA ARG A 92 -8.08 -7.66 -6.42
C ARG A 92 -9.22 -6.90 -5.79
N LEU A 93 -9.05 -5.59 -5.67
CA LEU A 93 -10.11 -4.68 -5.25
C LEU A 93 -11.09 -4.49 -6.42
N THR A 94 -12.30 -5.02 -6.27
CA THR A 94 -13.41 -4.93 -7.23
C THR A 94 -14.63 -4.22 -6.65
N GLY A 95 -14.67 -3.94 -5.34
CA GLY A 95 -15.76 -3.20 -4.74
C GLY A 95 -15.49 -2.74 -3.32
N ALA A 96 -16.26 -1.74 -2.88
CA ALA A 96 -16.11 -1.10 -1.58
C ALA A 96 -16.44 -2.02 -0.39
N TRP A 97 -17.28 -3.04 -0.59
CA TRP A 97 -17.56 -4.05 0.44
C TRP A 97 -16.31 -4.77 0.95
N GLN A 98 -15.23 -4.83 0.15
CA GLN A 98 -13.96 -5.45 0.54
C GLN A 98 -13.23 -4.66 1.64
N LEU A 99 -13.65 -3.44 1.98
CA LEU A 99 -13.06 -2.71 3.11
C LEU A 99 -13.77 -3.02 4.43
N GLN A 100 -14.95 -3.65 4.40
CA GLN A 100 -15.82 -3.82 5.57
C GLN A 100 -15.27 -4.81 6.62
N HIS A 101 -14.32 -5.68 6.26
CA HIS A 101 -13.67 -6.58 7.23
C HIS A 101 -12.59 -5.85 8.06
N HIS A 102 -12.13 -4.67 7.64
CA HIS A 102 -11.16 -3.88 8.39
C HIS A 102 -11.81 -3.09 9.52
N ARG A 103 -12.05 -3.78 10.64
CA ARG A 103 -12.71 -3.22 11.84
C ARG A 103 -11.74 -2.58 12.85
N GLY A 104 -10.45 -2.55 12.55
CA GLY A 104 -9.43 -1.99 13.45
C GLY A 104 -9.56 -0.48 13.59
N VAL A 105 -9.33 0.03 14.81
CA VAL A 105 -9.47 1.46 15.15
C VAL A 105 -8.63 2.36 14.24
N ALA A 106 -7.39 1.96 13.94
CA ALA A 106 -6.51 2.70 13.04
C ALA A 106 -7.13 2.87 11.63
N PHE A 107 -7.70 1.80 11.09
CA PHE A 107 -8.35 1.82 9.77
C PHE A 107 -9.64 2.62 9.80
N GLN A 108 -10.43 2.55 10.88
CA GLN A 108 -11.63 3.38 11.02
C GLN A 108 -11.30 4.88 11.07
N LYS A 109 -10.21 5.27 11.77
CA LYS A 109 -9.70 6.65 11.75
C LYS A 109 -9.21 7.06 10.36
N PHE A 110 -8.58 6.13 9.63
CA PHE A 110 -8.19 6.36 8.24
C PHE A 110 -9.40 6.60 7.32
N LEU A 111 -10.48 5.82 7.46
CA LEU A 111 -11.73 6.04 6.72
C LEU A 111 -12.41 7.37 7.11
N GLN A 112 -12.36 7.75 8.39
CA GLN A 112 -12.87 9.04 8.85
C GLN A 112 -12.06 10.19 8.24
N LEU A 113 -10.73 10.11 8.25
CA LEU A 113 -9.83 11.09 7.66
C LEU A 113 -10.06 11.24 6.15
N ALA A 114 -10.35 10.14 5.45
CA ALA A 114 -10.69 10.18 4.02
C ALA A 114 -11.89 11.09 3.74
N ARG A 115 -12.93 11.02 4.57
CA ARG A 115 -14.17 11.82 4.42
C ARG A 115 -14.02 13.24 4.94
N GLU A 116 -13.36 13.41 6.08
CA GLU A 116 -13.24 14.68 6.78
C GLU A 116 -11.79 14.86 7.27
N PRO A 117 -10.88 15.36 6.41
CA PRO A 117 -9.44 15.41 6.72
C PRO A 117 -9.08 16.25 7.95
N VAL A 118 -9.94 17.22 8.30
CA VAL A 118 -9.76 18.11 9.46
C VAL A 118 -10.21 17.48 10.79
N SER A 119 -10.88 16.32 10.75
CA SER A 119 -11.42 15.67 11.96
C SER A 119 -10.39 14.87 12.76
N ILE A 120 -9.23 14.58 12.15
CA ILE A 120 -8.15 13.77 12.73
C ILE A 120 -6.87 14.59 12.74
N GLU A 121 -6.21 14.67 13.90
CA GLU A 121 -4.87 15.25 14.00
C GLU A 121 -3.87 14.26 13.36
N VAL A 122 -3.11 14.76 12.39
CA VAL A 122 -2.04 13.99 11.74
C VAL A 122 -0.71 14.55 12.19
N ARG A 123 0.19 13.66 12.62
CA ARG A 123 1.58 14.03 12.96
C ARG A 123 2.58 13.21 12.18
N MET A 124 3.70 13.83 11.83
CA MET A 124 4.85 13.17 11.22
C MET A 124 6.12 13.70 11.87
N GLY A 125 7.00 12.80 12.35
CA GLY A 125 8.21 13.20 13.09
C GLY A 125 7.91 14.08 14.32
N GLY A 126 6.78 13.87 14.99
CA GLY A 126 6.35 14.64 16.15
C GLY A 126 5.72 16.00 15.86
N ARG A 127 5.71 16.46 14.60
CA ARG A 127 5.09 17.73 14.19
C ARG A 127 3.71 17.49 13.60
N GLU A 128 2.80 18.43 13.86
CA GLU A 128 1.48 18.43 13.21
C GLU A 128 1.64 18.66 11.70
N LEU A 129 0.84 17.94 10.92
CA LEU A 129 0.84 17.97 9.48
C LEU A 129 -0.59 18.17 8.97
N LYS A 130 -0.79 19.19 8.14
CA LYS A 130 -2.05 19.35 7.42
C LYS A 130 -2.10 18.39 6.24
N VAL A 131 -3.24 17.74 6.05
CA VAL A 131 -3.47 16.79 4.96
C VAL A 131 -4.75 17.13 4.22
N ASP A 132 -4.78 16.82 2.93
CA ASP A 132 -5.86 17.09 1.98
C ASP A 132 -6.80 15.89 1.79
N GLY A 133 -6.48 14.74 2.39
CA GLY A 133 -7.29 13.53 2.32
C GLY A 133 -6.50 12.25 2.55
N ALA A 134 -7.06 11.14 2.06
CA ALA A 134 -6.49 9.82 2.18
C ALA A 134 -6.30 9.14 0.82
N VAL A 135 -5.27 8.30 0.71
CA VAL A 135 -5.01 7.43 -0.45
C VAL A 135 -4.94 5.97 0.02
N LEU A 136 -5.77 5.10 -0.55
CA LEU A 136 -5.68 3.66 -0.28
C LEU A 136 -4.68 3.01 -1.24
N ILE A 137 -3.78 2.16 -0.73
CA ILE A 137 -2.89 1.34 -1.56
C ILE A 137 -3.33 -0.12 -1.44
N TRP A 138 -3.66 -0.77 -2.57
CA TRP A 138 -4.10 -2.16 -2.61
C TRP A 138 -3.19 -3.03 -3.49
N GLY A 139 -3.19 -4.35 -3.29
CA GLY A 139 -2.39 -5.29 -4.08
C GLY A 139 -2.63 -5.15 -5.59
N ALA A 140 -3.85 -5.44 -6.05
CA ALA A 140 -4.31 -5.15 -7.40
C ALA A 140 -5.67 -4.44 -7.36
N VAL A 141 -5.94 -3.56 -8.31
CA VAL A 141 -7.17 -2.75 -8.34
C VAL A 141 -7.85 -2.86 -9.69
N ALA A 142 -9.17 -3.09 -9.69
CA ALA A 142 -10.01 -2.97 -10.87
C ALA A 142 -10.58 -1.54 -10.99
N PRO A 143 -10.83 -1.02 -12.19
CA PRO A 143 -11.41 0.31 -12.37
C PRO A 143 -12.71 0.53 -11.59
N GLU A 144 -13.62 -0.45 -11.60
CA GLU A 144 -14.88 -0.43 -10.86
C GLU A 144 -14.67 -0.43 -9.35
N GLY A 145 -13.69 -1.18 -8.84
CA GLY A 145 -13.35 -1.22 -7.43
C GLY A 145 -12.77 0.10 -6.93
N ARG A 146 -11.90 0.73 -7.74
CA ARG A 146 -11.37 2.08 -7.47
C ARG A 146 -12.49 3.10 -7.35
N SER A 147 -13.37 3.18 -8.35
CA SER A 147 -14.48 4.13 -8.36
C SER A 147 -15.44 3.92 -7.19
N ALA A 148 -15.76 2.66 -6.88
CA ALA A 148 -16.64 2.32 -5.76
C ALA A 148 -16.06 2.76 -4.41
N VAL A 149 -14.78 2.47 -4.16
CA VAL A 149 -14.12 2.81 -2.89
C VAL A 149 -13.93 4.33 -2.73
N ILE A 150 -13.56 5.04 -3.80
CA ILE A 150 -13.48 6.51 -3.78
C ILE A 150 -14.85 7.10 -3.43
N THR A 151 -15.90 6.64 -4.10
CA THR A 151 -17.27 7.17 -3.90
C THR A 151 -17.79 6.88 -2.50
N GLU A 152 -17.61 5.66 -1.97
CA GLU A 152 -18.18 5.24 -0.68
C GLU A 152 -17.41 5.82 0.52
N TYR A 153 -16.08 5.93 0.43
CA TYR A 153 -15.23 6.29 1.57
C TYR A 153 -14.56 7.66 1.43
N GLY A 154 -14.68 8.34 0.30
CA GLY A 154 -14.13 9.69 0.10
C GLY A 154 -12.62 9.73 -0.13
N PHE A 155 -11.99 8.61 -0.52
CA PHE A 155 -10.56 8.61 -0.83
C PHE A 155 -10.23 9.58 -1.95
N ALA A 156 -9.12 10.31 -1.80
CA ALA A 156 -8.59 11.15 -2.87
C ALA A 156 -8.08 10.29 -4.04
N ASP A 157 -7.53 9.11 -3.73
CA ASP A 157 -7.12 8.15 -4.74
C ASP A 157 -7.05 6.71 -4.21
N VAL A 158 -7.02 5.73 -5.13
CA VAL A 158 -6.71 4.32 -4.85
C VAL A 158 -5.62 3.83 -5.80
N LEU A 159 -4.48 3.46 -5.23
CA LEU A 159 -3.30 3.00 -5.95
C LEU A 159 -3.15 1.48 -5.90
N SER A 160 -2.43 0.94 -6.87
CA SER A 160 -2.24 -0.50 -7.07
C SER A 160 -0.75 -0.85 -7.01
N VAL A 161 -0.35 -1.70 -6.07
CA VAL A 161 1.02 -2.20 -5.97
C VAL A 161 1.42 -2.92 -7.25
N LYS A 162 0.50 -3.66 -7.87
CA LYS A 162 0.70 -4.29 -9.19
C LYS A 162 1.09 -3.27 -10.26
N GLU A 163 0.45 -2.10 -10.29
CA GLU A 163 0.82 -1.04 -11.25
C GLU A 163 2.18 -0.44 -10.90
N MET A 164 2.47 -0.21 -9.61
CA MET A 164 3.80 0.25 -9.16
C MET A 164 4.92 -0.72 -9.55
N VAL A 165 4.71 -2.04 -9.42
CA VAL A 165 5.68 -3.05 -9.89
C VAL A 165 5.86 -2.98 -11.40
N ASN A 166 4.79 -2.81 -12.18
CA ASN A 166 4.88 -2.66 -13.62
C ASN A 166 5.64 -1.40 -14.03
N ASP A 167 5.41 -0.29 -13.33
CA ASP A 167 6.14 0.96 -13.50
C ASP A 167 7.62 0.76 -13.19
N LEU A 168 7.98 0.16 -12.06
CA LEU A 168 9.38 -0.11 -11.70
C LEU A 168 10.07 -1.02 -12.71
N ARG A 169 9.36 -2.03 -13.25
CA ARG A 169 9.89 -2.89 -14.34
C ARG A 169 10.13 -2.12 -15.63
N ARG A 170 9.29 -1.12 -15.92
CA ARG A 170 9.37 -0.29 -17.13
C ARG A 170 10.43 0.80 -17.00
N TRP A 171 10.46 1.51 -15.87
CA TRP A 171 11.36 2.62 -15.61
C TRP A 171 12.78 2.17 -15.27
N GLN A 172 12.91 0.95 -14.72
CA GLN A 172 14.20 0.38 -14.30
C GLN A 172 15.06 1.37 -13.49
N PRO A 173 14.51 1.95 -12.40
CA PRO A 173 15.27 2.90 -11.61
C PRO A 173 16.50 2.22 -11.00
N ILE A 174 17.56 3.00 -10.86
CA ILE A 174 18.82 2.56 -10.25
C ILE A 174 18.53 2.01 -8.84
N GLY A 175 19.11 0.87 -8.50
CA GLY A 175 18.98 0.23 -7.18
C GLY A 175 17.82 -0.76 -7.07
N TRP A 176 16.77 -0.64 -7.90
CA TRP A 176 15.61 -1.54 -7.77
C TRP A 176 15.94 -2.99 -8.10
N ARG A 177 16.76 -3.23 -9.13
CA ARG A 177 17.18 -4.59 -9.48
C ARG A 177 18.04 -5.18 -8.37
N GLU A 178 18.95 -4.38 -7.82
CA GLU A 178 19.86 -4.76 -6.74
C GLU A 178 19.06 -5.16 -5.49
N GLU A 179 18.02 -4.39 -5.13
CA GLU A 179 17.12 -4.69 -4.02
C GLU A 179 16.45 -6.07 -4.19
N VAL A 180 15.90 -6.34 -5.39
CA VAL A 180 15.24 -7.61 -5.69
C VAL A 180 16.22 -8.78 -5.67
N GLU A 181 17.43 -8.60 -6.18
CA GLU A 181 18.47 -9.65 -6.12
C GLU A 181 18.98 -9.89 -4.70
N GLN A 182 19.03 -8.86 -3.85
CA GLN A 182 19.38 -9.00 -2.43
C GLN A 182 18.35 -9.85 -1.68
N LEU A 183 17.05 -9.58 -1.88
CA LEU A 183 15.97 -10.39 -1.30
C LEU A 183 16.04 -11.85 -1.77
N ARG A 184 16.38 -12.06 -3.06
CA ARG A 184 16.59 -13.41 -3.60
C ARG A 184 17.79 -14.09 -2.95
N HIS A 185 18.88 -13.37 -2.73
CA HIS A 185 20.08 -13.90 -2.09
C HIS A 185 19.79 -14.35 -0.65
N TRP A 186 19.17 -13.50 0.19
CA TRP A 186 18.79 -13.88 1.56
C TRP A 186 17.82 -15.06 1.59
N SER A 187 16.90 -15.14 0.63
CA SER A 187 15.99 -16.29 0.53
C SER A 187 16.75 -17.58 0.25
N ARG A 188 17.77 -17.56 -0.63
CA ARG A 188 18.62 -18.72 -0.91
C ARG A 188 19.47 -19.10 0.30
N GLU A 189 20.12 -18.12 0.94
CA GLU A 189 20.94 -18.31 2.13
C GLU A 189 20.17 -19.02 3.26
N LEU A 190 18.91 -18.64 3.48
CA LEU A 190 18.02 -19.32 4.43
C LEU A 190 17.83 -20.79 4.07
N PHE A 191 17.52 -21.11 2.81
CA PHE A 191 17.29 -22.50 2.39
C PHE A 191 18.57 -23.32 2.40
N ASP A 192 19.70 -22.75 1.96
CA ASP A 192 21.01 -23.39 1.97
C ASP A 192 21.45 -23.73 3.41
N SER A 193 21.09 -22.91 4.40
CA SER A 193 21.40 -23.16 5.82
C SER A 193 20.55 -24.24 6.50
N LEU A 194 19.46 -24.68 5.86
CA LEU A 194 18.53 -25.68 6.40
C LEU A 194 18.70 -27.07 5.75
N MET A 195 19.59 -27.19 4.76
CA MET A 195 19.94 -28.44 4.07
C MET A 195 21.27 -28.99 4.60
#